data_AF-A0AAD0JAY9-F1
#
_entry.id   AF-A0AAD0JAY9-F1
#
_cell.length_a   1.000
_cell.length_b   1.000
_cell.length_c   1.000
_cell.angle_alpha   90.00
_cell.angle_beta   90.00
_cell.angle_gamma   90.00
#
_symmetry.space_group_name_H-M   'P 1'
#
loop_
_entity.id
_entity.type
_entity.pdbx_description
1 polymer ?
#
loop_
_entity_poly.entity_id
_entity_poly.type
_entity_poly.pdbx_seq_one_letter_code
_entity_poly.pdbx_strand_id
1 'polypeptide(L)'
;MLLSLLLAATTPATQGAFDQILTTAEGETLVLRTIDWPIDGDASERVTVHWVLEEDGRMRYELDRQPDATRAAHQRACARNGMVAGDGTSWLGGEATTHGFSCTSVRTRPATQPP
;
A
#
# COMPACT_ATOMS: atom_id res chain seq x y z
N MET A 1 1.66 28.96 38.78
CA MET A 1 0.97 27.86 38.09
C MET A 1 1.60 27.71 36.73
N LEU A 2 2.40 26.65 36.50
CA LEU A 2 2.95 26.34 35.19
C LEU A 2 1.86 25.69 34.35
N LEU A 3 1.41 26.38 33.31
CA LEU A 3 0.47 25.84 32.32
C LEU A 3 1.29 25.03 31.31
N SER A 4 1.33 23.71 31.50
CA SER A 4 1.96 22.78 30.58
C SER A 4 1.21 22.79 29.24
N LEU A 5 1.81 23.40 28.22
CA LEU A 5 1.34 23.29 26.83
C LEU A 5 1.56 21.85 26.36
N LEU A 6 0.48 21.07 26.28
CA LEU A 6 0.49 19.83 25.49
C LEU A 6 0.53 20.22 24.00
N LEU A 7 1.71 20.14 23.39
CA LEU A 7 1.82 20.07 21.94
C LEU A 7 1.27 18.71 21.49
N ALA A 8 -0.03 18.66 21.19
CA ALA A 8 -0.55 17.64 20.30
C ALA A 8 0.11 17.89 18.94
N ALA A 9 1.06 17.04 18.57
CA ALA A 9 1.59 17.00 17.21
C ALA A 9 0.48 16.54 16.27
N THR A 10 -0.42 17.45 15.88
CA THR A 10 -1.35 17.21 14.79
C THR A 10 -0.52 17.25 13.51
N THR A 11 -0.10 16.08 13.02
CA THR A 11 0.45 15.99 11.67
C THR A 11 -0.58 16.58 10.72
N PRO A 12 -0.25 17.64 9.96
CA PRO A 12 -1.21 18.24 9.04
C PRO A 12 -1.71 17.16 8.09
N ALA A 13 -3.03 17.13 7.85
CA ALA A 13 -3.61 16.27 6.84
C ALA A 13 -3.09 16.75 5.48
N THR A 14 -2.03 16.13 4.99
CA THR A 14 -1.49 16.40 3.66
C THR A 14 -2.53 15.97 2.63
N GLN A 15 -2.81 16.81 1.65
CA GLN A 15 -3.63 16.45 0.49
C GLN A 15 -2.73 15.84 -0.59
N GLY A 16 -3.19 14.79 -1.26
CA GLY A 16 -2.42 14.08 -2.28
C GLY A 16 -1.36 13.12 -1.71
N ALA A 17 -0.42 12.73 -2.56
CA ALA A 17 0.66 11.82 -2.21
C ALA A 17 1.74 12.53 -1.39
N PHE A 18 2.19 11.89 -0.31
CA PHE A 18 3.24 12.39 0.56
C PHE A 18 4.23 11.29 0.91
N ASP A 19 5.52 11.54 0.71
CA ASP A 19 6.58 10.55 0.91
C ASP A 19 7.44 10.89 2.14
N GLN A 20 7.72 9.87 2.94
CA GLN A 20 8.78 9.88 3.95
C GLN A 20 9.81 8.84 3.56
N ILE A 21 11.10 9.19 3.68
CA ILE A 21 12.19 8.27 3.38
C ILE A 21 12.85 7.83 4.68
N LEU A 22 12.96 6.52 4.88
CA LEU A 22 13.63 5.89 6.01
C LEU A 22 14.71 4.93 5.49
N THR A 23 15.72 4.69 6.31
CA THR A 23 16.68 3.60 6.10
C THR A 23 16.43 2.53 7.16
N THR A 24 16.29 1.27 6.76
CA THR A 24 16.10 0.16 7.70
C THR A 24 17.40 -0.19 8.42
N ALA A 25 17.32 -1.02 9.46
CA ALA A 25 18.51 -1.52 10.14
C ALA A 25 19.39 -2.39 9.22
N GLU A 26 18.77 -3.01 8.22
CA GLU A 26 19.40 -3.84 7.19
C GLU A 26 19.99 -3.00 6.05
N GLY A 27 19.82 -1.67 6.07
CA GLY A 27 20.35 -0.75 5.07
C GLY A 27 19.46 -0.55 3.84
N GLU A 28 18.24 -1.09 3.82
CA GLU A 28 17.29 -0.83 2.73
C GLU A 28 16.77 0.62 2.83
N THR A 29 16.54 1.24 1.67
CA THR A 29 15.85 2.54 1.62
C THR A 29 14.35 2.29 1.47
N LEU A 30 13.57 2.71 2.46
CA LEU A 30 12.11 2.66 2.41
C LEU A 30 11.55 4.03 2.03
N VAL A 31 10.63 4.02 1.06
CA VAL A 31 9.76 5.16 0.76
C VAL A 31 8.37 4.84 1.32
N LEU A 32 8.01 5.50 2.42
CA LEU A 32 6.67 5.45 2.99
C LEU A 32 5.80 6.50 2.31
N ARG A 33 5.01 6.04 1.35
CA ARG A 33 4.13 6.87 0.55
C ARG A 33 2.72 6.84 1.11
N THR A 34 2.26 7.96 1.63
CA THR A 34 0.87 8.15 2.05
C THR A 34 0.05 8.66 0.88
N ILE A 35 -1.00 7.93 0.52
CA ILE A 35 -1.87 8.20 -0.63
C ILE A 35 -3.34 7.98 -0.25
N ASP A 36 -4.23 8.55 -1.05
CA ASP A 36 -5.63 8.17 -1.05
C ASP A 36 -5.80 7.02 -2.04
N TRP A 37 -5.93 5.80 -1.52
CA TRP A 37 -6.06 4.58 -2.30
C TRP A 37 -7.51 4.39 -2.72
N PRO A 38 -7.83 4.32 -4.03
CA PRO A 38 -9.19 4.12 -4.51
C PRO A 38 -9.77 2.77 -4.05
N ILE A 39 -10.87 2.79 -3.30
CA ILE A 39 -11.50 1.61 -2.70
C ILE A 39 -12.94 1.32 -3.15
N ASP A 40 -13.72 2.19 -3.76
CA ASP A 40 -14.94 1.80 -4.50
C ASP A 40 -15.60 3.03 -5.10
N GLY A 41 -15.95 3.02 -6.39
CA GLY A 41 -16.48 4.22 -7.05
C GLY A 41 -15.60 5.45 -6.77
N ASP A 42 -16.18 6.47 -6.12
CA ASP A 42 -15.49 7.70 -5.71
C ASP A 42 -14.85 7.63 -4.31
N ALA A 43 -15.02 6.52 -3.59
CA ALA A 43 -14.45 6.33 -2.26
C ALA A 43 -12.96 5.99 -2.34
N SER A 44 -12.18 6.69 -1.53
CA SER A 44 -10.76 6.44 -1.33
C SER A 44 -10.44 6.33 0.16
N GLU A 45 -9.41 5.55 0.48
CA GLU A 45 -8.92 5.37 1.83
C GLU A 45 -7.49 5.87 1.94
N ARG A 46 -7.22 6.69 2.95
CA ARG A 46 -5.87 7.19 3.16
C ARG A 46 -5.02 6.13 3.84
N VAL A 47 -4.00 5.64 3.13
CA VAL A 47 -3.10 4.58 3.59
C VAL A 47 -1.65 4.97 3.36
N THR A 48 -0.75 4.36 4.14
CA THR A 48 0.69 4.50 3.96
C THR A 48 1.25 3.19 3.39
N VAL A 49 1.77 3.28 2.17
CA VAL A 49 2.41 2.16 1.47
C VAL A 49 3.90 2.20 1.71
N HIS A 50 4.48 1.06 2.08
CA HIS A 50 5.92 0.90 2.23
C HIS A 50 6.50 0.37 0.92
N TRP A 51 7.36 1.15 0.30
CA TRP A 51 8.12 0.75 -0.88
C TRP A 51 9.58 0.57 -0.52
N VAL A 52 10.22 -0.48 -1.02
CA VAL A 52 11.69 -0.56 -1.02
C VAL A 52 12.21 0.09 -2.30
N LEU A 53 13.05 1.11 -2.16
CA LEU A 53 13.74 1.73 -3.29
C LEU A 53 15.00 0.93 -3.59
N GLU A 54 15.06 0.33 -4.78
CA GLU A 54 16.23 -0.40 -5.26
C GLU A 54 17.27 0.53 -5.89
N GLU A 55 18.50 0.01 -6.04
CA GLU A 55 19.62 0.75 -6.64
C GLU A 55 19.35 1.21 -8.08
N ASP A 56 18.52 0.48 -8.82
CA ASP A 56 18.11 0.82 -10.20
C ASP A 56 16.96 1.85 -10.26
N GLY A 57 16.53 2.38 -9.11
CA GLY A 57 15.50 3.39 -8.98
C GLY A 57 14.06 2.85 -9.04
N ARG A 58 13.88 1.53 -9.20
CA ARG A 58 12.54 0.92 -9.13
C ARG A 58 12.09 0.81 -7.68
N MET A 59 10.78 0.86 -7.48
CA MET A 59 10.17 0.68 -6.17
C MET A 59 9.50 -0.68 -6.09
N ARG A 60 9.91 -1.47 -5.09
CA ARG A 60 9.39 -2.80 -4.79
C ARG A 60 8.33 -2.73 -3.69
N TYR A 61 7.19 -3.36 -3.95
CA TYR A 61 6.12 -3.58 -2.97
C TYR A 61 6.07 -5.04 -2.58
N GLU A 62 5.92 -5.30 -1.28
CA GLU A 62 5.73 -6.63 -0.70
C GLU A 62 4.58 -6.57 0.29
N LEU A 63 3.58 -7.43 0.11
CA LEU A 63 2.32 -7.38 0.86
C LEU A 63 2.52 -7.63 2.36
N ASP A 64 3.38 -8.59 2.71
CA ASP A 64 3.68 -9.00 4.08
C ASP A 64 4.42 -7.91 4.88
N ARG A 65 5.15 -7.03 4.20
CA ARG A 65 5.86 -5.88 4.81
C ARG A 65 5.02 -4.62 4.93
N GLN A 66 3.76 -4.65 4.49
CA GLN A 66 2.86 -3.51 4.62
C GLN A 66 2.22 -3.42 6.01
N PRO A 67 1.86 -2.21 6.46
CA PRO A 67 0.97 -2.04 7.62
C PRO A 67 -0.37 -2.76 7.44
N ASP A 68 -0.98 -3.18 8.55
CA ASP A 68 -2.25 -3.93 8.57
C ASP A 68 -3.36 -3.21 7.78
N ALA A 69 -3.46 -1.88 7.94
CA ALA A 69 -4.44 -1.07 7.22
C ALA A 69 -4.25 -1.14 5.70
N THR A 70 -3.00 -1.03 5.24
CA THR A 70 -2.64 -1.10 3.82
C THR A 70 -2.88 -2.50 3.25
N ARG A 71 -2.59 -3.56 4.01
CA ARG A 71 -2.93 -4.95 3.60
C ARG A 71 -4.43 -5.13 3.43
N ALA A 72 -5.22 -4.63 4.38
CA ALA A 72 -6.67 -4.72 4.33
C ALA A 72 -7.27 -3.92 3.17
N ALA A 73 -6.75 -2.72 2.90
CA ALA A 73 -7.15 -1.90 1.75
C ALA A 73 -6.85 -2.61 0.42
N HIS A 74 -5.66 -3.22 0.27
CA HIS A 74 -5.30 -4.01 -0.90
C HIS A 74 -6.23 -5.22 -1.08
N GLN A 75 -6.53 -5.97 -0.01
CA GLN A 75 -7.47 -7.08 -0.07
C GLN A 75 -8.86 -6.65 -0.57
N ARG A 76 -9.39 -5.54 -0.03
CA ARG A 76 -10.65 -4.95 -0.51
C ARG A 76 -10.56 -4.48 -1.96
N ALA A 77 -9.40 -3.93 -2.36
CA ALA A 77 -9.11 -3.52 -3.74
C ALA A 77 -9.26 -4.66 -4.74
N CYS A 78 -8.68 -5.82 -4.43
CA CYS A 78 -8.78 -6.98 -5.30
C CYS A 78 -10.16 -7.63 -5.27
N ALA A 79 -10.79 -7.71 -4.09
CA ALA A 79 -12.10 -8.35 -3.92
C ALA A 79 -13.20 -7.71 -4.78
N ARG A 80 -13.11 -6.41 -5.08
CA ARG A 80 -14.05 -5.71 -5.98
C ARG A 80 -14.14 -6.31 -7.38
N ASN A 81 -13.05 -6.91 -7.84
CA ASN A 81 -12.97 -7.53 -9.16
C ASN A 81 -13.10 -9.07 -9.08
N GLY A 82 -13.57 -9.62 -7.95
CA GLY A 82 -13.62 -11.07 -7.72
C GLY A 82 -12.23 -11.72 -7.61
N MET A 83 -11.21 -10.92 -7.29
CA MET A 83 -9.82 -11.34 -7.18
C MET A 83 -9.35 -11.34 -5.72
N VAL A 84 -8.17 -11.91 -5.47
CA VAL A 84 -7.47 -11.82 -4.18
C VAL A 84 -6.19 -11.01 -4.33
N ALA A 85 -5.73 -10.42 -3.23
CA ALA A 85 -4.42 -9.78 -3.22
C ALA A 85 -3.35 -10.84 -3.54
N GLY A 86 -2.46 -10.50 -4.48
CA GLY A 86 -1.29 -11.32 -4.77
C GLY A 86 -0.40 -11.43 -3.53
N ASP A 87 0.14 -12.62 -3.31
CA ASP A 87 1.10 -12.92 -2.24
C ASP A 87 2.52 -12.45 -2.58
N GLY A 88 2.76 -12.06 -3.84
CA GLY A 88 4.08 -11.75 -4.37
C GLY A 88 4.47 -10.27 -4.37
N THR A 89 5.64 -10.06 -4.94
CA THR A 89 6.26 -8.76 -5.16
C THR A 89 5.68 -8.06 -6.38
N SER A 90 5.33 -6.77 -6.25
CA SER A 90 5.01 -5.91 -7.39
C SER A 90 6.02 -4.78 -7.53
N TRP A 91 6.22 -4.32 -8.76
CA TRP A 91 7.17 -3.26 -9.08
C TRP A 91 6.43 -2.05 -9.60
N LEU A 92 6.81 -0.88 -9.10
CA LEU A 92 6.37 0.40 -9.63
C LEU A 92 7.55 1.08 -10.32
N GLY A 93 7.31 1.52 -11.55
CA GLY A 93 8.23 2.32 -12.35
C GLY A 93 7.45 3.15 -13.36
N GLY A 94 8.04 4.25 -13.81
CA GLY A 94 7.42 5.19 -14.75
C GLY A 94 6.88 6.46 -14.08
N GLU A 95 6.87 7.55 -14.85
CA GLU A 95 6.44 8.88 -14.41
C GLU A 95 4.96 8.88 -13.96
N ALA A 96 4.65 9.68 -12.94
CA ALA A 96 3.31 9.85 -12.36
C ALA A 96 2.66 8.59 -11.73
N THR A 97 3.34 7.44 -11.68
CA THR A 97 2.78 6.26 -11.02
C THR A 97 2.83 6.43 -9.50
N THR A 98 1.66 6.46 -8.86
CA THR A 98 1.53 6.73 -7.42
C THR A 98 1.44 5.46 -6.59
N HIS A 99 0.93 4.36 -7.16
CA HIS A 99 0.87 3.04 -6.53
C HIS A 99 0.81 1.90 -7.58
N GLY A 100 1.12 0.68 -7.15
CA GLY A 100 1.07 -0.51 -8.00
C GLY A 100 0.99 -1.76 -7.13
N PHE A 101 0.08 -2.67 -7.48
CA PHE A 101 -0.14 -3.92 -6.74
C PHE A 101 -0.69 -4.98 -7.68
N SER A 102 -0.48 -6.24 -7.34
CA SER A 102 -0.98 -7.36 -8.12
C SER A 102 -2.20 -7.97 -7.44
N CYS A 103 -3.30 -8.07 -8.19
CA CYS A 103 -4.42 -8.94 -7.83
C CYS A 103 -4.33 -10.21 -8.67
N THR A 104 -4.63 -11.35 -8.08
CA THR A 104 -4.66 -12.64 -8.78
C THR A 104 -6.09 -13.18 -8.82
N SER A 105 -6.45 -13.80 -9.95
CA SER A 105 -7.72 -14.50 -10.04
C SER A 105 -7.69 -15.71 -9.13
N VAL A 106 -8.78 -15.90 -8.38
CA VAL A 106 -9.01 -17.18 -7.71
C VAL A 106 -9.32 -18.16 -8.81
N ARG A 107 -8.41 -19.09 -9.15
CA ARG A 107 -8.80 -20.23 -10.00
C ARG A 107 -9.82 -21.04 -9.23
N THR A 108 -11.10 -20.75 -9.41
CA THR A 108 -12.16 -21.68 -9.04
C THR A 108 -11.96 -22.87 -9.96
N ARG A 109 -11.32 -23.94 -9.46
CA ARG A 109 -11.38 -25.24 -10.12
C ARG A 109 -12.88 -25.52 -10.30
N PRO A 110 -13.40 -25.73 -11.54
CA PRO A 110 -14.77 -26.16 -11.68
C PRO A 110 -14.93 -27.39 -10.80
N ALA A 111 -15.91 -27.38 -9.89
CA ALA A 111 -16.27 -28.58 -9.17
C ALA A 111 -16.48 -29.65 -10.23
N THR A 112 -15.67 -30.71 -10.18
CA THR A 112 -15.79 -31.87 -11.05
C THR A 112 -17.26 -32.26 -11.11
N GLN A 113 -17.85 -32.08 -12.29
CA GLN A 113 -19.22 -32.47 -12.57
C GLN A 113 -19.32 -33.99 -12.32
N PRO A 114 -20.24 -34.49 -11.48
CA PRO A 114 -20.41 -35.92 -11.29
C PRO A 114 -20.85 -36.58 -12.60
N PRO A 115 -20.58 -37.88 -12.79
CA PRO A 115 -20.82 -38.61 -14.03
C PRO A 115 -22.29 -38.62 -14.47
#